data_AF-A0A2M7U1W9-F1
#
_entry.id   AF-A0A2M7U1W9-F1
#
_cell.length_a   1.000
_cell.length_b   1.000
_cell.length_c   1.000
_cell.angle_alpha   90.00
_cell.angle_beta   90.00
_cell.angle_gamma   90.00
#
_symmetry.space_group_name_H-M   'P 1'
#
loop_
_entity.id
_entity.type
_entity.pdbx_description
1 polymer ?
#
loop_
_entity_poly.entity_id
_entity_poly.type
_entity_poly.pdbx_seq_one_letter_code
_entity_poly.pdbx_strand_id
1 'polypeptide(L)'
;MIKIKLPKTIDVEIKKLSKGKFFVSLVKLGVFTEVDSEQELNHMINDLIYTYYDVPKHLQKQFHYRSKEDEEYNKAKPFIIFSTPNFNPSYIQ
;
A
#
# COMPACT_ATOMS: atom_id res chain seq x y z
N MET A 1 -14.96 -16.47 4.43
CA MET A 1 -13.79 -15.77 5.00
C MET A 1 -14.28 -14.73 6.00
N ILE A 2 -13.68 -14.67 7.18
CA ILE A 2 -13.91 -13.59 8.15
C ILE A 2 -12.94 -12.46 7.78
N LYS A 3 -13.46 -11.27 7.50
CA LYS A 3 -12.63 -10.08 7.20
C LYS A 3 -12.23 -9.36 8.49
N ILE A 4 -11.05 -8.73 8.48
CA ILE A 4 -10.51 -7.98 9.61
C ILE A 4 -11.12 -6.57 9.62
N LYS A 5 -11.43 -6.02 10.78
CA LYS A 5 -11.89 -4.63 10.89
C LYS A 5 -10.86 -3.67 10.30
N LEU A 6 -11.32 -2.73 9.47
CA LEU A 6 -10.46 -1.72 8.85
C LEU A 6 -9.80 -0.83 9.93
N PRO A 7 -8.45 -0.83 10.05
CA PRO A 7 -7.75 0.06 10.98
C PRO A 7 -7.73 1.50 10.44
N LYS A 8 -7.42 2.47 11.30
CA LYS A 8 -7.23 3.88 10.89
C LYS A 8 -6.10 4.06 9.88
N THR A 9 -5.05 3.23 10.01
CA THR A 9 -3.86 3.26 9.16
C THR A 9 -3.47 1.85 8.75
N ILE A 10 -3.05 1.70 7.50
CA ILE A 10 -2.55 0.44 6.93
C ILE A 10 -1.11 0.67 6.51
N ASP A 11 -0.21 -0.18 7.01
CA ASP A 11 1.19 -0.21 6.57
C ASP A 11 1.31 -1.14 5.35
N VAL A 12 1.76 -0.58 4.24
CA VAL A 12 2.03 -1.28 2.99
C VAL A 12 3.53 -1.18 2.70
N GLU A 13 4.17 -2.29 2.40
CA GLU A 13 5.54 -2.27 1.88
C GLU A 13 5.48 -2.36 0.36
N ILE A 14 6.20 -1.47 -0.34
CA ILE A 14 6.29 -1.51 -1.80
C ILE A 14 7.77 -1.59 -2.19
N LYS A 15 8.14 -2.66 -2.89
CA LYS A 15 9.50 -2.84 -3.42
C LYS A 15 9.44 -2.95 -4.93
N LYS A 16 10.30 -2.22 -5.63
CA LYS A 16 10.49 -2.42 -7.06
C LYS A 16 11.36 -3.65 -7.27
N LEU A 17 10.89 -4.57 -8.10
CA LEU A 17 11.58 -5.78 -8.51
C LEU A 17 12.20 -5.57 -9.91
N SER A 18 12.97 -6.58 -10.35
CA SER A 18 13.53 -6.58 -11.71
C SER A 18 12.44 -6.54 -12.77
N LYS A 19 12.76 -6.01 -13.96
CA LYS A 19 11.87 -5.93 -15.13
C LYS A 19 10.61 -5.08 -14.93
N GLY A 20 10.63 -4.12 -13.99
CA GLY A 20 9.52 -3.19 -13.78
C GLY A 20 8.37 -3.77 -12.95
N LYS A 21 8.53 -4.96 -12.38
CA LYS A 21 7.59 -5.54 -11.43
C LYS A 21 7.67 -4.85 -10.07
N PHE A 22 6.64 -5.02 -9.26
CA PHE A 22 6.56 -4.53 -7.89
C PHE A 22 6.12 -5.64 -6.96
N PHE A 23 6.66 -5.65 -5.75
CA PHE A 23 6.21 -6.45 -4.64
C PHE A 23 5.46 -5.54 -3.68
N VAL A 24 4.24 -5.91 -3.32
CA VAL A 24 3.37 -5.19 -2.39
C VAL A 24 3.04 -6.10 -1.23
N SER A 25 3.28 -5.68 0.02
CA SER A 25 2.90 -6.46 1.20
C SER A 25 2.11 -5.66 2.22
N LEU A 26 1.15 -6.32 2.87
CA LEU A 26 0.51 -5.84 4.10
C LEU A 26 1.24 -6.47 5.28
N VAL A 27 2.31 -5.82 5.75
CA VAL A 27 3.28 -6.38 6.70
C VAL A 27 2.61 -6.99 7.94
N LYS A 28 1.61 -6.30 8.51
CA LYS A 28 0.88 -6.77 9.71
C LYS A 28 0.11 -8.08 9.50
N LEU A 29 -0.26 -8.37 8.26
CA LEU A 29 -1.02 -9.57 7.89
C LEU A 29 -0.12 -10.67 7.31
N GLY A 30 1.13 -10.36 6.98
CA GLY A 30 2.05 -11.31 6.33
C GLY A 30 1.61 -11.73 4.92
N VAL A 31 0.77 -10.93 4.26
CA VAL A 31 0.25 -11.20 2.90
C VAL A 31 0.87 -10.26 1.89
N PHE A 32 1.06 -10.74 0.67
CA PHE A 32 1.69 -9.97 -0.40
C PHE A 32 1.10 -10.30 -1.78
N THR A 33 1.35 -9.42 -2.74
CA THR A 33 1.10 -9.64 -4.16
C THR A 33 2.26 -9.08 -4.98
N GLU A 34 2.49 -9.66 -6.15
CA GLU A 34 3.33 -9.06 -7.18
C GLU A 34 2.46 -8.29 -8.17
N VAL A 35 3.01 -7.22 -8.74
CA VAL A 35 2.34 -6.37 -9.73
C VAL A 35 3.28 -6.18 -10.90
N ASP A 36 2.78 -6.34 -12.12
CA ASP A 36 3.62 -6.32 -13.32
C ASP A 36 3.95 -4.90 -13.82
N SER A 37 3.22 -3.89 -13.34
CA SER A 37 3.40 -2.51 -13.77
C SER A 37 3.03 -1.49 -12.69
N GLU A 38 3.56 -0.27 -12.82
CA GLU A 38 3.24 0.84 -11.91
C GLU A 38 1.79 1.29 -12.06
N GLN A 39 1.24 1.19 -13.28
CA GLN A 39 -0.14 1.55 -13.60
C GLN A 39 -1.16 0.70 -12.83
N GLU A 40 -0.82 -0.58 -12.59
CA GLU A 40 -1.68 -1.53 -11.86
C GLU A 40 -1.47 -1.48 -10.34
N LEU A 41 -0.40 -0.86 -9.86
CA LEU A 41 0.03 -0.89 -8.46
C LEU A 41 -1.10 -0.44 -7.50
N ASN A 42 -1.72 0.70 -7.79
CA ASN A 42 -2.80 1.23 -6.96
C ASN A 42 -4.04 0.33 -6.97
N HIS A 43 -4.32 -0.33 -8.11
CA HIS A 43 -5.43 -1.26 -8.21
C HIS A 43 -5.18 -2.50 -7.36
N MET A 44 -3.99 -3.08 -7.49
CA MET A 44 -3.60 -4.29 -6.75
C MET A 44 -3.49 -4.06 -5.25
N ILE A 45 -2.99 -2.91 -4.80
CA ILE A 45 -2.97 -2.58 -3.36
C ILE A 45 -4.41 -2.48 -2.82
N ASN A 46 -5.30 -1.81 -3.54
CA ASN A 46 -6.70 -1.70 -3.14
C ASN A 46 -7.40 -3.07 -3.09
N ASP A 47 -7.18 -3.91 -4.10
CA ASP A 47 -7.73 -5.27 -4.15
C ASP A 47 -7.24 -6.12 -2.98
N LEU A 48 -5.93 -6.06 -2.69
CA LEU A 48 -5.33 -6.72 -1.53
C LEU A 48 -5.96 -6.24 -0.22
N ILE A 49 -6.17 -4.94 -0.05
CA ILE A 49 -6.84 -4.37 1.13
C ILE A 49 -8.29 -4.85 1.23
N TYR A 50 -9.05 -4.84 0.13
CA TYR A 50 -10.46 -5.24 0.12
C TYR A 50 -10.67 -6.74 0.34
N THR A 51 -9.66 -7.55 0.04
CA THR A 51 -9.66 -8.99 0.30
C THR A 51 -9.61 -9.26 1.80
N TYR A 52 -8.73 -8.57 2.53
CA TYR A 52 -8.46 -8.89 3.94
C TYR A 52 -9.19 -7.99 4.94
N TYR A 53 -9.47 -6.74 4.59
CA TYR A 53 -10.18 -5.80 5.46
C TYR A 53 -11.64 -5.63 5.06
N ASP A 54 -12.49 -5.48 6.06
CA ASP A 54 -13.89 -5.10 5.89
C ASP A 54 -13.98 -3.60 5.64
N VAL A 55 -13.85 -3.22 4.36
CA VAL A 55 -13.89 -1.83 3.91
C VAL A 55 -15.33 -1.43 3.57
N PRO A 56 -15.92 -0.46 4.31
CA PRO A 56 -17.22 0.10 3.97
C PRO A 56 -17.26 0.64 2.53
N LYS A 57 -18.35 0.36 1.80
CA LYS A 57 -18.51 0.77 0.39
C LYS A 57 -18.24 2.26 0.14
N HIS A 58 -18.61 3.12 1.09
CA HIS A 58 -18.39 4.57 0.97
C HIS A 58 -16.91 4.96 1.04
N LEU A 59 -16.02 4.13 1.59
CA LEU A 59 -14.57 4.38 1.67
C LEU A 59 -13.79 3.73 0.54
N GLN A 60 -14.41 2.83 -0.22
CA GLN A 60 -13.77 2.21 -1.38
C GLN A 60 -13.39 3.30 -2.38
N LYS A 61 -12.18 3.20 -2.94
CA LYS A 61 -11.55 4.17 -3.86
C LYS A 61 -11.15 5.52 -3.23
N GLN A 62 -11.28 5.69 -1.91
CA GLN A 62 -10.80 6.88 -1.19
C GLN A 62 -9.48 6.64 -0.44
N PHE A 63 -8.81 5.54 -0.73
CA PHE A 63 -7.52 5.24 -0.14
C PHE A 63 -6.43 6.02 -0.87
N HIS A 64 -5.75 6.86 -0.10
CA HIS A 64 -4.59 7.61 -0.56
C HIS A 64 -3.35 7.09 0.17
N TYR A 65 -2.31 6.84 -0.60
CA TYR A 65 -1.01 6.39 -0.11
C TYR A 65 -0.12 7.61 0.14
N ARG A 66 0.64 7.59 1.22
CA ARG A 66 1.77 8.51 1.46
C ARG A 66 2.98 7.68 1.83
N SER A 67 4.17 8.13 1.41
CA SER A 67 5.36 7.49 1.92
C SER A 67 5.52 7.84 3.41
N LYS A 68 6.16 6.95 4.19
CA LYS A 68 6.52 7.29 5.58
C LYS A 68 7.51 8.46 5.67
N GLU A 69 8.22 8.76 4.59
CA GLU A 69 9.20 9.85 4.52
C GLU A 69 8.51 11.22 4.38
N ASP A 70 7.26 11.26 3.89
CA ASP A 70 6.49 12.49 3.68
C ASP A 70 5.74 13.00 4.95
N GLU A 71 6.03 12.42 6.13
CA GLU A 71 5.25 12.64 7.38
C GLU A 71 5.29 14.06 7.95
N GLU A 72 6.15 14.96 7.47
CA GLU A 72 6.23 16.33 8.03
C GLU A 72 5.03 17.25 7.68
N TYR A 73 4.13 16.89 6.76
CA TYR A 73 3.10 17.82 6.28
C TYR A 73 1.63 17.35 6.44
N ASN A 74 1.00 17.90 7.48
CA ASN A 74 -0.43 18.21 7.69
C ASN A 74 -1.41 17.19 8.32
N LYS A 75 -2.05 17.69 9.39
CA LYS A 75 -3.30 17.23 10.01
C LYS A 75 -4.51 17.61 9.13
N ALA A 76 -5.20 16.62 8.55
CA ALA A 76 -6.68 16.55 8.45
C ALA A 76 -7.16 15.41 7.51
N LYS A 77 -7.83 14.38 8.07
CA LYS A 77 -8.68 13.35 7.37
C LYS A 77 -7.92 12.59 6.23
N PRO A 78 -8.51 11.67 5.43
CA PRO A 78 -9.26 10.42 5.69
C PRO A 78 -8.31 9.24 6.07
N PHE A 79 -8.65 7.96 5.81
CA PHE A 79 -7.79 6.80 6.12
C PHE A 79 -6.42 6.93 5.44
N ILE A 80 -5.35 6.78 6.21
CA ILE A 80 -3.98 7.00 5.73
C ILE A 80 -3.32 5.64 5.51
N ILE A 81 -2.84 5.40 4.30
CA ILE A 81 -2.02 4.23 4.00
C ILE A 81 -0.57 4.67 3.88
N PHE A 82 0.29 4.07 4.67
CA PHE A 82 1.71 4.35 4.64
C PHE A 82 2.43 3.35 3.75
N SER A 83 3.14 3.83 2.74
CA SER A 83 4.07 3.01 1.97
C SER A 83 5.50 3.24 2.44
N THR A 84 6.29 2.18 2.57
CA THR A 84 7.75 2.30 2.62
C THR A 84 8.31 2.01 1.23
N PRO A 85 8.72 3.04 0.46
CA PRO A 85 9.48 2.79 -0.75
C PRO A 85 10.87 2.33 -0.34
N ASN A 86 11.23 1.06 -0.57
CA ASN A 86 12.64 0.69 -0.55
C ASN A 86 13.29 1.23 -1.85
N PHE A 87 13.60 2.52 -1.87
CA PHE A 87 14.50 3.08 -2.87
C PHE A 87 15.92 3.01 -2.30
N ASN A 88 16.71 2.04 -2.76
CA ASN A 88 18.15 2.03 -2.52
C ASN A 88 18.88 2.49 -3.80
N PRO A 89 19.31 3.75 -3.90
CA PRO A 89 19.98 4.30 -5.09
C PRO A 89 21.44 3.85 -5.28
N SER A 90 22.00 2.97 -4.43
CA SER A 90 23.44 2.63 -4.49
C SER A 90 23.85 1.67 -5.63
N TYR A 91 23.14 1.65 -6.76
CA TYR A 91 23.53 0.89 -7.97
C TYR A 91 23.43 1.75 -9.24
N ILE A 92 23.87 3.00 -9.17
CA ILE A 92 24.31 3.75 -10.35
C ILE A 92 25.74 4.23 -10.10
N GLN A 93 26.70 3.34 -10.37
CA GLN A 93 28.08 3.67 -10.73
C GLN A 93 28.48 2.80 -11.91
#